data_AF-A0A2V5I4I1-F1
#
_entry.id   AF-A0A2V5I4I1-F1
#
_cell.length_a   1.000
_cell.length_b   1.000
_cell.length_c   1.000
_cell.angle_alpha   90.00
_cell.angle_beta   90.00
_cell.angle_gamma   90.00
#
_symmetry.space_group_name_H-M   'P 1'
#
loop_
_entity.id
_entity.type
_entity.pdbx_description
1 polymer ?
#
loop_
_entity_poly.entity_id
_entity_poly.type
_entity_poly.pdbx_seq_one_letter_code
_entity_poly.pdbx_strand_id
1 'polypeptide(L)'
;MDYNSADLTSVLRTLSALSNQQSPPTNSQAYNSNDPEDNDSYEPPETLPSATVTRQQQAQQQKALPSQTPSYTHPPRAQPTSNGTTGDSSSITTWNAALRHVMRTVAQNENLQSRIRWLIRRQHDHEKQWWQGREALVKKQQARTEKKKELDAVLRSVGAPVDNNQSISTAEEDQAELTNYDAKVYRASRQMADAMIAELRALGIPFFSIRKDLVLAADAKSETVVNPFGGQKETLITRQDLLQLQRRTLELLLDLCGEQ
;
A
#
# COMPACT_ATOMS: atom_id res chain seq x y z
N MET A 1 11.08 -31.72 -64.53
CA MET A 1 11.34 -31.17 -63.19
C MET A 1 10.78 -29.76 -63.20
N ASP A 2 9.48 -29.65 -62.98
CA ASP A 2 8.74 -28.39 -63.05
C ASP A 2 8.95 -27.63 -61.74
N TYR A 3 9.74 -26.56 -61.82
CA TYR A 3 9.94 -25.64 -60.71
C TYR A 3 8.66 -24.82 -60.50
N ASN A 4 8.01 -25.00 -59.34
CA ASN A 4 6.77 -24.32 -58.99
C ASN A 4 7.08 -22.86 -58.61
N SER A 5 6.97 -21.95 -59.57
CA SER A 5 7.34 -20.53 -59.44
C SER A 5 6.57 -19.78 -58.35
N ALA A 6 5.37 -20.25 -57.99
CA ALA A 6 4.54 -19.68 -56.93
C ALA A 6 5.21 -19.74 -55.55
N ASP A 7 5.96 -20.80 -55.27
CA ASP A 7 6.62 -21.02 -53.98
C ASP A 7 7.84 -20.11 -53.82
N LEU A 8 8.59 -19.91 -54.90
CA LEU A 8 9.76 -19.04 -54.92
C LEU A 8 9.38 -17.56 -54.72
N THR A 9 8.24 -17.12 -55.28
CA THR A 9 7.67 -15.80 -54.97
C THR A 9 7.22 -15.64 -53.52
N SER A 10 6.72 -16.71 -52.88
CA SER A 10 6.34 -16.70 -51.47
C SER A 10 7.56 -16.59 -50.56
N VAL A 11 8.60 -17.36 -50.85
CA VAL A 11 9.89 -17.32 -50.15
C VAL A 11 10.58 -15.97 -50.32
N LEU A 12 10.64 -15.42 -51.55
CA LEU A 12 11.22 -14.09 -51.80
C LEU A 12 10.43 -12.97 -51.12
N ARG A 13 9.09 -13.04 -51.08
CA ARG A 13 8.27 -12.05 -50.38
C ARG A 13 8.55 -12.08 -48.88
N THR A 14 8.64 -13.28 -48.29
CA THR A 14 8.93 -13.48 -46.86
C THR A 14 10.35 -13.03 -46.49
N LEU A 15 11.34 -13.31 -47.35
CA LEU A 15 12.72 -12.84 -47.17
C LEU A 15 12.86 -11.33 -47.37
N SER A 16 12.11 -10.73 -48.30
CA SER A 16 12.12 -9.26 -48.49
C SER A 16 11.49 -8.51 -47.32
N ALA A 17 10.49 -9.10 -46.66
CA ALA A 17 9.89 -8.54 -45.45
C ALA A 17 10.85 -8.56 -44.26
N LEU A 18 11.79 -9.51 -44.23
CA LEU A 18 12.81 -9.62 -43.18
C LEU A 18 14.03 -8.73 -43.45
N SER A 19 14.39 -8.53 -44.73
CA SER A 19 15.55 -7.74 -45.15
C SER A 19 15.35 -6.22 -45.03
N ASN A 20 14.11 -5.73 -44.93
CA ASN A 20 13.82 -4.29 -44.80
C ASN A 20 13.97 -3.76 -43.36
N GLN A 21 14.46 -4.57 -42.42
CA GLN A 21 14.75 -4.17 -41.05
C GLN A 21 16.27 -3.92 -40.86
N GLN A 22 16.86 -3.09 -41.71
CA GLN A 22 18.20 -2.52 -41.50
C GLN A 22 18.11 -0.98 -41.50
N SER A 23 18.71 -0.42 -40.45
CA SER A 23 18.73 0.99 -40.04
C SER A 23 19.38 1.95 -41.06
N PRO A 24 19.01 3.24 -41.09
CA PRO A 24 19.73 4.27 -41.83
C PRO A 24 21.05 4.71 -41.14
N PRO A 25 22.01 5.30 -41.88
CA PRO A 25 23.34 5.65 -41.36
C PRO A 25 23.34 6.91 -40.49
N THR A 26 24.20 6.87 -39.47
CA THR A 26 24.49 7.89 -38.47
C THR A 26 25.21 9.13 -39.03
N ASN A 27 24.74 10.34 -38.68
CA ASN A 27 25.65 11.47 -38.44
C ASN A 27 25.14 12.38 -37.29
N SER A 28 25.90 12.31 -36.18
CA SER A 28 26.09 13.17 -34.99
C SER A 28 25.11 14.30 -34.53
N GLN A 29 24.62 14.11 -33.27
CA GLN A 29 24.42 15.05 -32.11
C GLN A 29 23.48 16.27 -32.28
N ALA A 30 22.47 16.60 -31.44
CA ALA A 30 22.36 16.50 -29.98
C ALA A 30 20.90 16.71 -29.46
N TYR A 31 20.34 15.65 -28.87
CA TYR A 31 19.41 15.50 -27.73
C TYR A 31 18.13 16.38 -27.60
N ASN A 32 17.00 15.80 -28.04
CA ASN A 32 15.71 15.88 -27.33
C ASN A 32 14.84 14.64 -27.63
N SER A 33 14.42 13.97 -26.54
CA SER A 33 13.21 13.16 -26.29
C SER A 33 12.75 11.96 -27.14
N ASN A 34 12.51 10.86 -26.41
CA ASN A 34 11.47 9.81 -26.53
C ASN A 34 11.84 8.46 -27.19
N ASP A 35 12.21 7.51 -26.32
CA ASP A 35 12.03 6.06 -26.49
C ASP A 35 11.76 5.44 -25.10
N PRO A 36 10.79 4.51 -24.90
CA PRO A 36 10.60 3.83 -23.63
C PRO A 36 10.83 2.31 -23.77
N GLU A 37 12.09 1.89 -23.87
CA GLU A 37 12.52 0.56 -23.44
C GLU A 37 13.63 0.70 -22.38
N ASP A 38 13.56 -0.16 -21.37
CA ASP A 38 14.45 -0.27 -20.21
C ASP A 38 14.23 0.75 -19.07
N ASN A 39 13.21 0.51 -18.25
CA ASN A 39 13.16 1.05 -16.88
C ASN A 39 12.77 -0.07 -15.91
N ASP A 40 13.72 -0.97 -15.69
CA ASP A 40 13.74 -1.87 -14.54
C ASP A 40 14.29 -1.09 -13.33
N SER A 41 13.47 -0.23 -12.73
CA SER A 41 13.65 0.29 -11.37
C SER A 41 12.35 0.93 -10.88
N TYR A 42 11.48 0.15 -10.24
CA TYR A 42 10.34 0.71 -9.51
C TYR A 42 10.62 0.71 -8.01
N GLU A 43 11.24 1.80 -7.57
CA GLU A 43 11.33 2.25 -6.18
C GLU A 43 10.05 3.04 -5.85
N PRO A 44 9.38 2.82 -4.70
CA PRO A 44 8.23 3.62 -4.32
C PRO A 44 8.68 5.07 -4.02
N PRO A 45 7.94 6.09 -4.47
CA PRO A 45 8.35 7.48 -4.28
C PRO A 45 8.38 7.88 -2.79
N GLU A 46 9.57 7.92 -2.19
CA GLU A 46 9.86 8.78 -1.05
C GLU A 46 10.06 10.21 -1.56
N THR A 47 8.98 11.00 -1.62
CA THR A 47 9.11 12.46 -1.72
C THR A 47 8.21 13.13 -0.70
N LEU A 48 8.83 13.53 0.42
CA LEU A 48 8.32 14.57 1.29
C LEU A 48 8.38 15.90 0.52
N PRO A 49 7.26 16.63 0.32
CA PRO A 49 7.37 18.02 -0.03
C PRO A 49 7.75 18.81 1.24
N SER A 50 9.03 19.20 1.32
CA SER A 50 9.46 20.31 2.16
C SER A 50 8.79 21.58 1.64
N ALA A 51 7.65 21.94 2.22
CA ALA A 51 7.03 23.24 2.01
C ALA A 51 7.79 24.28 2.85
N THR A 52 8.71 24.99 2.21
CA THR A 52 9.15 26.30 2.64
C THR A 52 8.05 27.30 2.28
N VAL A 53 7.33 27.82 3.28
CA VAL A 53 6.48 29.00 3.08
C VAL A 53 6.82 30.07 4.11
N THR A 54 7.46 31.09 3.55
CA THR A 54 7.69 32.45 3.99
C THR A 54 6.64 33.01 4.95
N ARG A 55 7.14 33.39 6.13
CA ARG A 55 6.51 34.23 7.14
C ARG A 55 6.24 35.64 6.57
N GLN A 56 4.99 35.97 6.27
CA GLN A 56 4.57 37.36 6.12
C GLN A 56 3.89 37.83 7.41
N GLN A 57 4.57 38.77 8.07
CA GLN A 57 4.09 39.54 9.20
C GLN A 57 3.22 40.67 8.65
N GLN A 58 1.93 40.68 8.98
CA GLN A 58 1.13 41.90 8.94
C GLN A 58 0.86 42.34 10.38
N ALA A 59 1.59 43.38 10.77
CA ALA A 59 1.28 44.19 11.92
C ALA A 59 0.10 45.11 11.55
N GLN A 60 -1.03 44.93 12.23
CA GLN A 60 -2.04 45.97 12.34
C GLN A 60 -2.22 46.34 13.80
N GLN A 61 -1.65 47.49 14.12
CA GLN A 61 -1.92 48.27 15.33
C GLN A 61 -3.38 48.73 15.29
N GLN A 62 -4.15 48.39 16.31
CA GLN A 62 -5.29 49.21 16.72
C GLN A 62 -5.22 49.43 18.23
N LYS A 63 -5.37 50.70 18.58
CA LYS A 63 -5.11 51.33 19.88
C LYS A 63 -6.46 51.75 20.48
N ALA A 64 -6.51 51.71 21.82
CA ALA A 64 -7.50 52.31 22.74
C ALA A 64 -8.85 51.54 22.87
N LEU A 65 -9.47 51.39 24.05
CA LEU A 65 -9.58 52.23 25.26
C LEU A 65 -9.94 51.33 26.49
N PRO A 66 -9.59 51.67 27.74
CA PRO A 66 -9.98 50.88 28.92
C PRO A 66 -11.28 51.40 29.55
N SER A 67 -12.24 50.51 29.80
CA SER A 67 -13.39 50.78 30.67
C SER A 67 -13.35 49.83 31.86
N GLN A 68 -13.14 50.41 33.05
CA GLN A 68 -13.22 49.75 34.34
C GLN A 68 -14.68 49.75 34.81
N THR A 69 -15.18 48.59 35.24
CA THR A 69 -16.31 48.48 36.18
C THR A 69 -16.05 47.30 37.11
N PRO A 70 -16.06 47.48 38.44
CA PRO A 70 -15.93 46.40 39.40
C PRO A 70 -17.31 45.89 39.79
N SER A 71 -17.54 44.58 39.71
CA SER A 71 -18.69 43.97 40.38
C SER A 71 -18.53 42.46 40.57
N TYR A 72 -18.30 42.13 41.84
CA TYR A 72 -18.81 41.00 42.62
C TYR A 72 -18.54 39.56 42.16
N THR A 73 -17.70 38.95 42.99
CA THR A 73 -17.39 37.53 43.19
C THR A 73 -18.64 36.67 43.37
N HIS A 74 -18.81 35.69 42.49
CA HIS A 74 -19.54 34.45 42.79
C HIS A 74 -18.57 33.26 42.65
N PRO A 75 -18.51 32.34 43.62
CA PRO A 75 -17.68 31.14 43.51
C PRO A 75 -18.26 30.22 42.42
N PRO A 76 -17.44 29.72 41.48
CA PRO A 76 -17.93 28.77 40.50
C PRO A 76 -18.21 27.44 41.19
N ARG A 77 -19.51 27.11 41.24
CA ARG A 77 -20.03 25.76 41.42
C ARG A 77 -19.28 24.83 40.47
N ALA A 78 -18.65 23.80 41.02
CA ALA A 78 -18.01 22.73 40.28
C ALA A 78 -19.05 22.05 39.37
N GLN A 79 -19.15 22.51 38.13
CA GLN A 79 -19.63 21.68 37.04
C GLN A 79 -18.49 20.74 36.68
N PRO A 80 -18.72 19.43 36.55
CA PRO A 80 -17.76 18.57 35.88
C PRO A 80 -17.70 19.06 34.43
N THR A 81 -16.71 19.91 34.15
CA THR A 81 -16.27 20.22 32.81
C THR A 81 -15.81 18.91 32.19
N SER A 82 -16.70 18.21 31.47
CA SER A 82 -16.30 17.31 30.40
C SER A 82 -15.76 18.18 29.24
N ASN A 83 -14.71 18.94 29.54
CA ASN A 83 -13.90 19.58 28.52
C ASN A 83 -13.22 18.44 27.78
N GLY A 84 -13.47 18.39 26.47
CA GLY A 84 -12.91 17.43 25.54
C GLY A 84 -11.40 17.52 25.52
N THR A 85 -10.75 16.84 26.46
CA THR A 85 -9.44 16.28 26.18
C THR A 85 -9.72 15.13 25.24
N THR A 86 -9.26 15.24 24.00
CA THR A 86 -8.93 14.09 23.16
C THR A 86 -8.10 13.15 24.01
N GLY A 87 -8.77 12.24 24.72
CA GLY A 87 -8.13 11.32 25.64
C GLY A 87 -7.10 10.56 24.86
N ASP A 88 -5.86 10.61 25.33
CA ASP A 88 -4.72 10.04 24.65
C ASP A 88 -4.99 8.56 24.35
N SER A 89 -5.15 8.23 23.07
CA SER A 89 -5.42 6.86 22.62
C SER A 89 -4.31 5.90 23.03
N SER A 90 -3.12 6.42 23.37
CA SER A 90 -1.96 5.65 23.79
C SER A 90 -2.12 4.98 25.16
N SER A 91 -3.01 5.49 26.02
CA SER A 91 -3.28 4.93 27.35
C SER A 91 -4.50 3.99 27.40
N ILE A 92 -5.18 3.78 26.26
CA ILE A 92 -6.38 2.95 26.20
C ILE A 92 -5.98 1.47 26.15
N THR A 93 -6.33 0.73 27.20
CA THR A 93 -5.98 -0.69 27.34
C THR A 93 -7.19 -1.64 27.36
N THR A 94 -8.40 -1.10 27.33
CA THR A 94 -9.64 -1.89 27.41
C THR A 94 -10.54 -1.67 26.20
N TRP A 95 -11.23 -2.74 25.77
CA TRP A 95 -12.10 -2.70 24.58
C TRP A 95 -13.23 -1.67 24.68
N ASN A 96 -13.92 -1.60 25.82
CA ASN A 96 -15.01 -0.66 26.05
C ASN A 96 -14.56 0.81 26.00
N ALA A 97 -13.35 1.12 26.47
CA ALA A 97 -12.78 2.45 26.34
C ALA A 97 -12.43 2.77 24.87
N ALA A 98 -11.83 1.82 24.15
CA ALA A 98 -11.52 1.97 22.73
C ALA A 98 -12.77 2.13 21.86
N LEU A 99 -13.82 1.34 22.09
CA LEU A 99 -15.09 1.45 21.37
C LEU A 99 -15.70 2.84 21.53
N ARG A 100 -15.77 3.36 22.77
CA ARG A 100 -16.27 4.73 23.01
C ARG A 100 -15.39 5.78 22.36
N HIS A 101 -14.08 5.56 22.36
CA HIS A 101 -13.15 6.47 21.69
C HIS A 101 -13.42 6.49 20.19
N VAL A 102 -13.39 5.33 19.51
CA VAL A 102 -13.63 5.20 18.06
C VAL A 102 -15.00 5.75 17.66
N MET A 103 -16.07 5.39 18.39
CA MET A 103 -17.41 5.91 18.10
C MET A 103 -17.51 7.43 18.27
N ARG A 104 -16.70 8.03 19.15
CA ARG A 104 -16.66 9.49 19.32
C ARG A 104 -15.79 10.14 18.25
N THR A 105 -14.63 9.59 17.95
CA THR A 105 -13.62 10.26 17.11
C THR A 105 -13.80 9.94 15.63
N VAL A 106 -14.04 8.68 15.27
CA VAL A 106 -14.22 8.26 13.87
C VAL A 106 -15.63 8.60 13.39
N ALA A 107 -16.68 8.24 14.13
CA ALA A 107 -18.05 8.45 13.64
C ALA A 107 -18.45 9.93 13.52
N GLN A 108 -17.77 10.84 14.23
CA GLN A 108 -18.05 12.28 14.19
C GLN A 108 -17.09 13.06 13.27
N ASN A 109 -16.06 12.41 12.71
CA ASN A 109 -15.02 13.08 11.93
C ASN A 109 -14.94 12.52 10.50
N GLU A 110 -15.55 13.25 9.56
CA GLU A 110 -15.56 12.92 8.13
C GLU A 110 -14.16 12.85 7.51
N ASN A 111 -13.20 13.65 7.97
CA ASN A 111 -11.84 13.62 7.46
C ASN A 111 -11.16 12.29 7.84
N LEU A 112 -11.35 11.86 9.09
CA LEU A 112 -10.83 10.59 9.59
C LEU A 112 -11.48 9.40 8.86
N GLN A 113 -12.79 9.41 8.67
CA GLN A 113 -13.50 8.39 7.89
C GLN A 113 -13.03 8.35 6.43
N SER A 114 -12.85 9.51 5.80
CA SER A 114 -12.34 9.62 4.44
C SER A 114 -10.92 9.05 4.31
N ARG A 115 -10.07 9.29 5.30
CA ARG A 115 -8.72 8.71 5.34
C ARG A 115 -8.75 7.19 5.52
N ILE A 116 -9.61 6.67 6.39
CA ILE A 116 -9.77 5.22 6.61
C ILE A 116 -10.33 4.55 5.35
N ARG A 117 -11.35 5.13 4.70
CA ARG A 117 -11.85 4.68 3.39
C ARG A 117 -10.76 4.62 2.34
N TRP A 118 -9.92 5.65 2.29
CA TRP A 118 -8.79 5.69 1.36
C TRP A 118 -7.79 4.55 1.64
N LEU A 119 -7.50 4.23 2.90
CA LEU A 119 -6.65 3.09 3.25
C LEU A 119 -7.26 1.76 2.78
N ILE A 120 -8.55 1.55 3.01
CA ILE A 120 -9.28 0.34 2.58
C ILE A 120 -9.23 0.20 1.05
N ARG A 121 -9.55 1.27 0.31
CA ARG A 121 -9.49 1.26 -1.16
C ARG A 121 -8.07 0.97 -1.67
N ARG A 122 -7.06 1.61 -1.08
CA ARG A 122 -5.65 1.40 -1.44
C ARG A 122 -5.21 -0.05 -1.24
N GLN A 123 -5.66 -0.69 -0.16
CA GLN A 123 -5.41 -2.11 0.06
C GLN A 123 -6.02 -2.96 -1.07
N HIS A 124 -7.30 -2.76 -1.38
CA HIS A 124 -7.97 -3.49 -2.46
C HIS A 124 -7.30 -3.25 -3.82
N ASP A 125 -6.86 -2.02 -4.10
CA ASP A 125 -6.15 -1.70 -5.34
C ASP A 125 -4.84 -2.48 -5.47
N HIS A 126 -4.04 -2.55 -4.40
CA HIS A 126 -2.80 -3.36 -4.39
C HIS A 126 -3.09 -4.85 -4.56
N GLU A 127 -4.08 -5.38 -3.85
CA GLU A 127 -4.49 -6.80 -3.97
C GLU A 127 -4.93 -7.13 -5.40
N LYS A 128 -5.74 -6.25 -6.00
CA LYS A 128 -6.17 -6.36 -7.39
C LYS A 128 -4.99 -6.30 -8.35
N GLN A 129 -4.05 -5.37 -8.16
CA GLN A 129 -2.85 -5.24 -8.98
C GLN A 129 -1.97 -6.50 -8.89
N TRP A 130 -1.76 -7.04 -7.70
CA TRP A 130 -0.97 -8.26 -7.53
C TRP A 130 -1.62 -9.46 -8.19
N TRP A 131 -2.94 -9.59 -8.07
CA TRP A 131 -3.70 -10.63 -8.76
C TRP A 131 -3.59 -10.47 -10.28
N GLN A 132 -3.83 -9.26 -10.81
CA GLN A 132 -3.70 -8.98 -12.25
C GLN A 132 -2.29 -9.27 -12.77
N GLY A 133 -1.24 -8.91 -12.02
CA GLY A 133 0.14 -9.20 -12.40
C GLY A 133 0.42 -10.71 -12.44
N ARG A 134 -0.16 -11.48 -11.52
CA ARG A 134 -0.07 -12.94 -11.52
C ARG A 134 -0.78 -13.56 -12.73
N GLU A 135 -1.99 -13.10 -13.04
CA GLU A 135 -2.74 -13.57 -14.21
C GLU A 135 -2.02 -13.23 -15.52
N ALA A 136 -1.46 -12.03 -15.61
CA ALA A 136 -0.65 -11.61 -16.76
C ALA A 136 0.60 -12.49 -16.92
N LEU A 137 1.22 -12.90 -15.81
CA LEU A 137 2.38 -13.80 -15.81
C LEU A 137 2.00 -15.19 -16.34
N VAL A 138 0.90 -15.76 -15.84
CA VAL A 138 0.39 -17.06 -16.33
C VAL A 138 0.05 -16.99 -17.82
N LYS A 139 -0.63 -15.93 -18.25
CA LYS A 139 -0.96 -15.73 -19.67
C LYS A 139 0.29 -15.63 -20.54
N LYS A 140 1.34 -14.96 -20.04
CA LYS A 140 2.64 -14.86 -20.73
C LYS A 140 3.30 -16.23 -20.87
N GLN A 141 3.27 -17.06 -19.82
CA GLN A 141 3.82 -18.44 -19.86
C GLN A 141 3.08 -19.32 -20.87
N GLN A 142 1.74 -19.23 -20.91
CA GLN A 142 0.92 -19.94 -21.91
C GLN A 142 1.25 -19.49 -23.34
N ALA A 143 1.34 -18.18 -23.57
CA ALA A 143 1.69 -17.63 -24.88
C ALA A 143 3.09 -18.05 -25.36
N ARG A 144 4.08 -18.19 -24.45
CA ARG A 144 5.42 -18.73 -24.80
C ARG A 144 5.30 -20.16 -25.33
N THR A 145 4.48 -20.99 -24.69
CA THR A 145 4.26 -22.40 -25.08
C THR A 145 3.54 -22.51 -26.42
N GLU A 146 2.49 -21.70 -26.64
CA GLU A 146 1.74 -21.66 -27.89
C GLU A 146 2.61 -21.21 -29.07
N LYS A 147 3.38 -20.13 -28.88
CA LYS A 147 4.30 -19.61 -29.90
C LYS A 147 5.37 -20.64 -30.27
N LYS A 148 5.90 -21.40 -29.30
CA LYS A 148 6.82 -22.50 -29.58
C LYS A 148 6.14 -23.56 -30.46
N LYS A 149 4.94 -24.00 -30.09
CA LYS A 149 4.20 -25.02 -30.84
C LYS A 149 3.95 -24.60 -32.29
N GLU A 150 3.65 -23.32 -32.51
CA GLU A 150 3.50 -22.76 -33.85
C GLU A 150 4.83 -22.77 -34.63
N LEU A 151 5.92 -22.31 -34.00
CA LEU A 151 7.26 -22.34 -34.60
C LEU A 151 7.69 -23.78 -34.98
N ASP A 152 7.49 -24.73 -34.07
CA ASP A 152 7.81 -26.14 -34.29
C ASP A 152 6.98 -26.74 -35.44
N ALA A 153 5.71 -26.31 -35.59
CA ALA A 153 4.86 -26.74 -36.70
C ALA A 153 5.35 -26.18 -38.04
N VAL A 154 5.80 -24.91 -38.07
CA VAL A 154 6.40 -24.28 -39.25
C VAL A 154 7.73 -24.95 -39.62
N LEU A 155 8.59 -25.23 -38.65
CA LEU A 155 9.87 -25.93 -38.90
C LEU A 155 9.63 -27.34 -39.46
N ARG A 156 8.63 -28.04 -38.94
CA ARG A 156 8.24 -29.36 -39.44
C ARG A 156 7.69 -29.31 -40.87
N SER A 157 6.96 -28.25 -41.24
CA SER A 157 6.40 -28.11 -42.58
C SER A 157 7.47 -27.81 -43.64
N VAL A 158 8.55 -27.10 -43.27
CA VAL A 158 9.70 -26.85 -44.17
C VAL A 158 10.72 -27.99 -44.18
N GLY A 159 10.45 -29.10 -43.48
CA GLY A 159 11.32 -30.27 -43.44
C GLY A 159 12.54 -30.14 -42.53
N ALA A 160 12.60 -29.11 -41.68
CA ALA A 160 13.65 -28.96 -40.70
C ALA A 160 13.43 -29.93 -39.52
N PRO A 161 14.48 -30.60 -39.01
CA PRO A 161 14.38 -31.40 -37.80
C PRO A 161 14.10 -30.50 -36.60
N VAL A 162 13.13 -30.89 -35.76
CA VAL A 162 12.73 -30.16 -34.55
C VAL A 162 13.19 -30.97 -33.34
N ASP A 163 14.06 -30.38 -32.51
CA ASP A 163 14.48 -30.99 -31.25
C ASP A 163 13.42 -30.81 -30.16
N ASN A 164 12.75 -31.91 -29.81
CA ASN A 164 11.73 -31.93 -28.75
C ASN A 164 12.32 -31.63 -27.36
N ASN A 165 13.64 -31.76 -27.17
CA ASN A 165 14.32 -31.57 -25.89
C ASN A 165 14.71 -30.11 -25.59
N GLN A 166 14.66 -29.21 -26.58
CA GLN A 166 15.02 -27.80 -26.39
C GLN A 166 13.77 -26.99 -26.03
N SER A 167 13.28 -27.06 -24.78
CA SER A 167 12.19 -26.20 -24.30
C SER A 167 12.67 -24.75 -24.10
N ILE A 168 11.88 -23.77 -24.56
CA ILE A 168 12.14 -22.33 -24.39
C ILE A 168 11.77 -21.87 -22.95
N SER A 169 10.90 -22.62 -22.28
CA SER A 169 10.58 -22.53 -20.86
C SER A 169 10.19 -23.93 -20.41
N THR A 170 10.82 -24.46 -19.38
CA THR A 170 10.42 -25.70 -18.72
C THR A 170 9.27 -25.40 -17.74
N ALA A 171 8.43 -26.40 -17.46
CA ALA A 171 7.40 -26.27 -16.44
C ALA A 171 7.99 -25.93 -15.05
N GLU A 172 9.25 -26.31 -14.81
CA GLU A 172 9.99 -25.98 -13.59
C GLU A 172 10.37 -24.49 -13.54
N GLU A 173 10.83 -23.91 -14.66
CA GLU A 173 11.12 -22.47 -14.76
C GLU A 173 9.86 -21.61 -14.62
N ASP A 174 8.75 -22.02 -15.22
CA ASP A 174 7.46 -21.30 -15.09
C ASP A 174 6.96 -21.31 -13.62
N GLN A 175 7.13 -22.45 -12.94
CA GLN A 175 6.81 -22.57 -11.51
C GLN A 175 7.76 -21.72 -10.64
N ALA A 176 9.05 -21.69 -10.96
CA ALA A 176 10.02 -20.84 -10.28
C ALA A 176 9.70 -19.34 -10.47
N GLU A 177 9.27 -18.93 -11.66
CA GLU A 177 8.85 -17.55 -11.96
C GLU A 177 7.62 -17.15 -11.12
N LEU A 178 6.63 -18.03 -11.01
CA LEU A 178 5.44 -17.82 -10.17
C LEU A 178 5.78 -17.76 -8.68
N THR A 179 6.61 -18.68 -8.17
CA THR A 179 6.99 -18.67 -6.75
C THR A 179 7.80 -17.42 -6.37
N ASN A 180 8.66 -16.94 -7.27
CA ASN A 180 9.38 -15.70 -7.06
C ASN A 180 8.43 -14.49 -7.07
N TYR A 181 7.44 -14.48 -7.97
CA TYR A 181 6.40 -13.45 -7.98
C TYR A 181 5.59 -13.45 -6.67
N ASP A 182 5.12 -14.62 -6.23
CA ASP A 182 4.35 -14.76 -4.99
C ASP A 182 5.18 -14.32 -3.77
N ALA A 183 6.49 -14.60 -3.75
CA ALA A 183 7.41 -14.12 -2.72
C ALA A 183 7.56 -12.58 -2.73
N LYS A 184 7.57 -11.94 -3.92
CA LYS A 184 7.56 -10.47 -4.05
C LYS A 184 6.25 -9.89 -3.52
N VAL A 185 5.11 -10.45 -3.92
CA VAL A 185 3.78 -10.04 -3.43
C VAL A 185 3.69 -10.16 -1.91
N TYR A 186 4.19 -11.26 -1.34
CA TYR A 186 4.21 -11.45 0.11
C TYR A 186 5.00 -10.36 0.85
N ARG A 187 6.20 -10.01 0.35
CA ARG A 187 7.01 -8.92 0.93
C ARG A 187 6.30 -7.57 0.81
N ALA A 188 5.74 -7.27 -0.36
CA ALA A 188 5.01 -6.04 -0.61
C ALA A 188 3.74 -5.94 0.28
N SER A 189 3.02 -7.05 0.46
CA SER A 189 1.85 -7.15 1.34
C SER A 189 2.20 -6.86 2.80
N ARG A 190 3.32 -7.39 3.29
CA ARG A 190 3.83 -7.05 4.64
C ARG A 190 4.16 -5.56 4.78
N GLN A 191 4.88 -4.99 3.80
CA GLN A 191 5.23 -3.56 3.82
C GLN A 191 3.98 -2.67 3.78
N MET A 192 2.98 -3.04 2.97
CA MET A 192 1.69 -2.36 2.91
C MET A 192 0.97 -2.43 4.28
N ALA A 193 0.93 -3.59 4.92
CA ALA A 193 0.33 -3.76 6.24
C ALA A 193 1.04 -2.90 7.30
N ASP A 194 2.37 -2.87 7.31
CA ASP A 194 3.16 -2.04 8.24
C ASP A 194 2.89 -0.55 8.03
N ALA A 195 2.80 -0.10 6.77
CA ALA A 195 2.45 1.28 6.44
C ALA A 195 1.03 1.64 6.88
N MET A 196 0.05 0.74 6.68
CA MET A 196 -1.32 0.96 7.14
C MET A 196 -1.41 1.03 8.68
N ILE A 197 -0.66 0.18 9.39
CA ILE A 197 -0.54 0.24 10.85
C ILE A 197 0.05 1.59 11.30
N ALA A 198 1.05 2.10 10.60
CA ALA A 198 1.65 3.41 10.91
C ALA A 198 0.65 4.56 10.69
N GLU A 199 -0.15 4.51 9.62
CA GLU A 199 -1.21 5.47 9.36
C GLU A 199 -2.29 5.43 10.45
N LEU A 200 -2.78 4.24 10.82
CA LEU A 200 -3.78 4.08 11.90
C LEU A 200 -3.23 4.60 13.24
N ARG A 201 -1.93 4.41 13.51
CA ARG A 201 -1.26 5.01 14.67
C ARG A 201 -1.24 6.54 14.60
N ALA A 202 -0.88 7.11 13.45
CA ALA A 202 -0.83 8.57 13.26
C ALA A 202 -2.21 9.22 13.41
N LEU A 203 -3.27 8.49 13.03
CA LEU A 203 -4.66 8.89 13.22
C LEU A 203 -5.16 8.73 14.67
N GLY A 204 -4.32 8.21 15.58
CA GLY A 204 -4.67 8.01 16.98
C GLY A 204 -5.71 6.91 17.20
N ILE A 205 -5.77 5.91 16.32
CA ILE A 205 -6.67 4.77 16.52
C ILE A 205 -6.16 3.93 17.71
N PRO A 206 -7.03 3.62 18.69
CA PRO A 206 -6.67 2.82 19.86
C PRO A 206 -5.99 1.50 19.49
N PHE A 207 -5.11 0.99 20.37
CA PHE A 207 -4.31 -0.24 20.19
C PHE A 207 -3.22 -0.19 19.11
N PHE A 208 -3.31 0.71 18.12
CA PHE A 208 -2.23 0.96 17.15
C PHE A 208 -1.24 2.02 17.67
N SER A 209 -1.74 2.93 18.52
CA SER A 209 -0.97 3.98 19.20
C SER A 209 -0.64 3.68 20.66
N ILE A 210 -0.87 2.44 21.14
CA ILE A 210 -0.63 2.07 22.55
C ILE A 210 0.85 2.24 22.92
N ARG A 211 1.11 2.78 24.12
CA ARG A 211 2.47 2.88 24.65
C ARG A 211 3.05 1.50 24.95
N LYS A 212 4.36 1.34 24.73
CA LYS A 212 5.07 0.06 24.87
C LYS A 212 5.19 -0.42 26.31
N ASP A 213 5.14 0.48 27.28
CA ASP A 213 5.16 0.21 28.72
C ASP A 213 3.88 -0.50 29.21
N LEU A 214 2.77 -0.36 28.47
CA LEU A 214 1.50 -1.04 28.77
C LEU A 214 1.40 -2.45 28.15
N VAL A 215 2.43 -2.89 27.40
CA VAL A 215 2.44 -4.18 26.71
C VAL A 215 3.44 -5.13 27.38
N LEU A 216 2.92 -6.23 27.92
CA LEU A 216 3.74 -7.27 28.53
C LEU A 216 4.48 -8.08 27.46
N ALA A 217 5.80 -8.25 27.64
CA ALA A 217 6.55 -9.30 26.95
C ALA A 217 5.96 -10.66 27.37
N ALA A 218 5.81 -11.57 26.40
CA ALA A 218 4.99 -12.77 26.51
C ALA A 218 5.24 -13.55 27.81
N ASP A 219 4.14 -14.09 28.38
CA ASP A 219 4.03 -15.14 29.42
C ASP A 219 3.30 -14.74 30.72
N ALA A 220 2.88 -13.49 30.88
CA ALA A 220 2.04 -13.05 32.01
C ALA A 220 0.56 -12.95 31.63
N LYS A 221 -0.37 -13.35 32.52
CA LYS A 221 -1.80 -13.04 32.38
C LYS A 221 -1.99 -11.53 32.51
N SER A 222 -2.94 -10.95 31.76
CA SER A 222 -3.33 -9.54 31.87
C SER A 222 -3.60 -9.19 33.35
N GLU A 223 -2.69 -8.43 33.95
CA GLU A 223 -2.70 -8.11 35.37
C GLU A 223 -3.04 -6.62 35.55
N THR A 224 -3.92 -6.33 36.50
CA THR A 224 -4.22 -4.95 36.88
C THR A 224 -3.22 -4.55 37.95
N VAL A 225 -2.18 -3.82 37.56
CA VAL A 225 -1.21 -3.28 38.51
C VAL A 225 -1.78 -1.99 39.07
N VAL A 226 -2.00 -1.94 40.38
CA VAL A 226 -2.38 -0.71 41.07
C VAL A 226 -1.10 0.04 41.41
N ASN A 227 -0.86 1.19 40.76
CA ASN A 227 0.31 2.00 41.03
C ASN A 227 0.23 2.57 42.46
N PRO A 228 1.20 2.31 43.36
CA PRO A 228 1.14 2.75 44.75
C PRO A 228 1.34 4.27 44.95
N PHE A 229 1.69 5.02 43.89
CA PHE A 229 1.94 6.46 43.94
C PHE A 229 0.97 7.32 43.11
N GLY A 230 -0.04 6.73 42.47
CA GLY A 230 -1.04 7.49 41.70
C GLY A 230 -2.26 6.62 41.38
N GLY A 231 -3.45 7.10 41.73
CA GLY A 231 -4.72 6.33 41.69
C GLY A 231 -5.26 5.92 40.32
N GLN A 232 -4.42 5.84 39.29
CA GLN A 232 -4.78 5.31 37.96
C GLN A 232 -4.47 3.81 37.93
N LYS A 233 -5.50 2.98 37.70
CA LYS A 233 -5.32 1.54 37.47
C LYS A 233 -4.77 1.37 36.06
N GLU A 234 -3.49 1.03 35.93
CA GLU A 234 -2.88 0.72 34.63
C GLU A 234 -3.03 -0.78 34.37
N THR A 235 -3.96 -1.13 33.48
CA THR A 235 -4.13 -2.52 33.04
C THR A 235 -3.09 -2.84 31.98
N LEU A 236 -2.21 -3.78 32.28
CA LEU A 236 -1.21 -4.26 31.34
C LEU A 236 -1.86 -5.29 30.39
N ILE A 237 -1.53 -5.20 29.10
CA ILE A 237 -2.09 -6.08 28.06
C ILE A 237 -1.01 -7.00 27.53
N THR A 238 -1.34 -8.27 27.32
CA THR A 238 -0.45 -9.21 26.65
C THR A 238 -0.36 -8.92 25.15
N ARG A 239 0.74 -9.34 24.50
CA ARG A 239 0.87 -9.19 23.04
C ARG A 239 -0.26 -9.88 22.27
N GLN A 240 -0.73 -11.04 22.75
CA GLN A 240 -1.80 -11.79 22.10
C GLN A 240 -3.15 -11.06 22.23
N ASP A 241 -3.48 -10.58 23.44
CA ASP A 241 -4.70 -9.81 23.68
C ASP A 241 -4.70 -8.51 22.85
N LEU A 242 -3.56 -7.85 22.74
CA LEU A 242 -3.41 -6.65 21.90
C LEU A 242 -3.74 -6.93 20.43
N LEU A 243 -3.25 -8.04 19.87
CA LEU A 243 -3.55 -8.43 18.48
C LEU A 243 -5.04 -8.71 18.28
N GLN A 244 -5.70 -9.33 19.27
CA GLN A 244 -7.14 -9.58 19.22
C GLN A 244 -7.94 -8.27 19.27
N LEU A 245 -7.53 -7.33 20.12
CA LEU A 245 -8.13 -6.00 20.22
C LEU A 245 -7.93 -5.16 18.94
N GLN A 246 -6.74 -5.25 18.33
CA GLN A 246 -6.46 -4.62 17.04
C GLN A 246 -7.38 -5.17 15.94
N ARG A 247 -7.52 -6.51 15.82
CA ARG A 247 -8.44 -7.14 14.85
C ARG A 247 -9.87 -6.65 15.02
N ARG A 248 -10.38 -6.68 16.26
CA ARG A 248 -11.73 -6.20 16.57
C ARG A 248 -11.93 -4.71 16.26
N THR A 249 -10.87 -3.92 16.40
CA THR A 249 -10.90 -2.50 16.02
C THR A 249 -10.97 -2.34 14.51
N LEU A 250 -10.20 -3.12 13.75
CA LEU A 250 -10.27 -3.10 12.28
C LEU A 250 -11.65 -3.49 11.77
N GLU A 251 -12.28 -4.53 12.35
CA GLU A 251 -13.65 -4.92 12.04
C GLU A 251 -14.62 -3.75 12.26
N LEU A 252 -14.54 -3.09 13.41
CA LEU A 252 -15.36 -1.91 13.70
C LEU A 252 -15.12 -0.75 12.70
N LEU A 253 -13.85 -0.50 12.34
CA LEU A 253 -13.53 0.52 11.35
C LEU A 253 -14.08 0.17 9.96
N LEU A 254 -14.08 -1.11 9.59
CA LEU A 254 -14.69 -1.60 8.37
C LEU A 254 -16.20 -1.47 8.41
N ASP A 255 -16.86 -1.73 9.54
CA ASP A 255 -18.32 -1.54 9.65
C ASP A 255 -18.73 -0.06 9.55
N LEU A 256 -17.91 0.84 10.10
CA LEU A 256 -18.20 2.28 10.12
C LEU A 256 -17.82 2.98 8.81
N CYS A 257 -16.71 2.57 8.19
CA CYS A 257 -16.11 3.25 7.05
C CYS A 257 -16.10 2.40 5.77
N GLY A 258 -16.49 1.13 5.85
CA GLY A 258 -16.60 0.25 4.69
C GLY A 258 -17.62 0.80 3.71
N GLU A 259 -17.33 0.62 2.42
CA GLU A 259 -18.27 0.95 1.37
C GLU A 259 -19.47 -0.01 1.45
N GLN A 260 -20.68 0.54 1.52
CA GLN A 260 -21.89 -0.20 1.16
C GLN A 260 -22.01 -0.28 -0.36
#